data_AF-A0A968LM25-F1
#
_entry.id   AF-A0A968LM25-F1
#
_cell.length_a   1.000
_cell.length_b   1.000
_cell.length_c   1.000
_cell.angle_alpha   90.00
_cell.angle_beta   90.00
_cell.angle_gamma   90.00
#
_symmetry.space_group_name_H-M   'P 1'
#
loop_
_entity.id
_entity.type
_entity.pdbx_description
1 polymer ?
#
loop_
_entity_poly.entity_id
_entity_poly.type
_entity_poly.pdbx_seq_one_letter_code
_entity_poly.pdbx_strand_id
1 'polypeptide(L)' 'MSKRMAIDTTQIMRRAEELINASSNRYRITVQVANRAKKRRRRENLEDFDDGGIKAVMQAILEMSDELTQPEIIGE' A
#
# COMPACT_ATOMS: atom_id res chain seq x y z
N MET A 1 -14.84 21.64 -1.31
CA MET A 1 -15.14 20.20 -1.48
C MET A 1 -13.86 19.53 -1.95
N SER A 2 -13.26 18.67 -1.12
CA SER A 2 -12.00 18.02 -1.45
C SER A 2 -12.20 17.14 -2.69
N LYS A 3 -11.40 17.37 -3.73
CA LYS A 3 -11.48 16.66 -5.01
C LYS A 3 -11.06 15.22 -4.75
N ARG A 4 -12.02 14.30 -4.65
CA ARG A 4 -11.75 12.85 -4.62
C ARG A 4 -10.83 12.55 -5.81
N MET A 5 -9.55 12.27 -5.54
CA MET A 5 -8.67 11.76 -6.58
C MET A 5 -9.29 10.45 -7.06
N ALA A 6 -9.61 10.37 -8.36
CA ALA A 6 -10.06 9.13 -8.94
C ALA A 6 -8.89 8.14 -8.87
N ILE A 7 -8.93 7.24 -7.90
CA ILE A 7 -7.93 6.20 -7.74
C ILE A 7 -8.13 5.19 -8.88
N ASP A 8 -7.10 4.97 -9.69
CA ASP A 8 -7.08 3.90 -10.67
C ASP A 8 -6.99 2.54 -9.94
N THR A 9 -8.13 1.88 -9.79
CA THR A 9 -8.22 0.58 -9.13
C THR A 9 -7.57 -0.53 -9.95
N THR A 10 -7.50 -0.40 -11.28
CA THR A 10 -6.84 -1.37 -12.14
C THR A 10 -5.33 -1.41 -11.87
N GLN A 11 -4.72 -0.24 -11.68
CA GLN A 11 -3.32 -0.16 -11.28
C GLN A 11 -3.08 -0.87 -9.94
N ILE A 12 -3.94 -0.65 -8.94
CA ILE A 12 -3.82 -1.29 -7.61
C ILE A 12 -3.92 -2.82 -7.73
N MET A 13 -4.86 -3.32 -8.54
CA MET A 13 -5.03 -4.76 -8.74
C MET A 13 -3.77 -5.40 -9.34
N ARG A 14 -3.17 -4.76 -10.35
CA ARG A 14 -1.91 -5.22 -10.94
C ARG A 14 -0.77 -5.24 -9.92
N ARG A 15 -0.63 -4.19 -9.11
CA ARG A 15 0.38 -4.08 -8.06
C ARG A 15 0.22 -5.17 -6.98
N ALA A 16 -1.02 -5.48 -6.62
CA ALA A 16 -1.33 -6.59 -5.71
C ALA A 16 -0.94 -7.95 -6.29
N GLU A 17 -1.17 -8.15 -7.59
CA GLU A 17 -0.77 -9.37 -8.30
C GLU A 17 0.76 -9.52 -8.36
N GLU A 18 1.49 -8.43 -8.63
CA GLU A 18 2.96 -8.40 -8.57
C GLU A 18 3.49 -8.85 -7.19
N LEU A 19 2.92 -8.33 -6.10
CA LEU A 19 3.26 -8.75 -4.74
C LEU A 19 2.99 -10.23 -4.47
N ILE A 20 1.85 -10.74 -4.94
CA ILE A 20 1.47 -12.15 -4.79
C ILE A 20 2.42 -13.05 -5.57
N ASN A 21 2.80 -12.66 -6.79
CA ASN A 21 3.66 -13.44 -7.68
C ASN A 21 5.13 -13.40 -7.24
N ALA A 22 5.59 -12.29 -6.66
CA ALA A 22 6.95 -12.18 -6.10
C ALA A 22 7.11 -12.94 -4.77
N SER A 23 6.00 -13.29 -4.09
CA SER A 23 6.04 -14.01 -2.82
C SER A 23 5.93 -15.52 -3.02
N SER A 24 6.86 -16.28 -2.43
CA SER A 24 6.77 -17.73 -2.32
C SER A 24 5.62 -18.22 -1.41
N ASN A 25 4.98 -17.32 -0.66
CA ASN A 25 3.86 -17.63 0.22
C ASN A 25 2.79 -16.54 0.20
N ARG A 26 1.61 -16.86 -0.35
CA ARG A 26 0.48 -15.94 -0.49
C ARG A 26 -0.11 -15.49 0.84
N TYR A 27 -0.13 -16.36 1.85
CA TYR A 27 -0.60 -15.98 3.19
C TYR A 27 0.34 -14.98 3.84
N ARG A 28 1.66 -15.22 3.75
CA ARG A 28 2.67 -14.35 4.35
C ARG A 28 2.57 -12.92 3.79
N ILE A 29 2.48 -12.77 2.47
CA ILE A 29 2.38 -11.45 1.85
C ILE A 29 1.08 -10.74 2.22
N THR A 30 -0.05 -11.46 2.28
CA THR A 30 -1.34 -10.91 2.70
C THR A 30 -1.28 -10.37 4.13
N VAL A 31 -0.64 -11.11 5.05
CA VAL A 31 -0.45 -10.68 6.44
C VAL A 31 0.48 -9.47 6.53
N GLN A 32 1.54 -9.40 5.71
CA GLN A 32 2.44 -8.25 5.66
C GLN A 32 1.73 -6.98 5.20
N VAL A 33 0.95 -7.06 4.11
CA VAL A 33 0.11 -5.96 3.62
C VAL A 33 -0.85 -5.49 4.71
N ALA A 34 -1.56 -6.41 5.37
CA ALA A 34 -2.49 -6.07 6.44
C ALA A 34 -1.80 -5.39 7.63
N ASN A 35 -0.63 -5.90 8.06
CA ASN A 35 0.13 -5.31 9.14
C ASN A 35 0.64 -3.91 8.80
N ARG A 36 1.06 -3.67 7.56
CA ARG A 36 1.49 -2.33 7.10
C ARG A 36 0.33 -1.35 7.05
N ALA A 37 -0.83 -1.77 6.52
CA ALA A 37 -2.04 -0.96 6.51
C ALA A 37 -2.52 -0.60 7.93
N LYS A 38 -2.43 -1.54 8.88
CA LYS A 38 -2.75 -1.27 10.31
C LYS A 38 -1.78 -0.26 10.93
N LYS A 39 -0.47 -0.37 10.65
CA LYS A 39 0.54 0.60 11.11
C LYS A 39 0.26 2.01 10.58
N ARG A 40 -0.13 2.13 9.31
CA ARG A 40 -0.56 3.41 8.70
C ARG A 40 -1.74 4.03 9.44
N ARG A 41 -2.84 3.28 9.59
CA ARG A 41 -4.01 3.75 10.34
C ARG A 41 -3.65 4.19 11.76
N ARG A 42 -2.77 3.47 12.45
CA ARG A 42 -2.34 3.85 13.80
C ARG A 42 -1.53 5.16 13.81
N ARG A 43 -0.71 5.42 12.79
CA ARG A 43 0.03 6.69 12.63
C ARG A 43 -0.92 7.83 12.29
N GLU A 44 -1.85 7.58 11.37
CA GLU A 44 -2.87 8.54 10.92
C GLU A 44 -3.91 8.84 12.00
N ASN A 45 -4.16 7.94 12.96
CA ASN A 45 -5.03 8.24 14.11
C ASN A 45 -4.51 9.39 15.02
N LEU A 46 -3.33 9.96 14.77
CA LEU A 46 -2.85 11.20 15.39
C LEU A 46 -3.20 12.48 14.60
N GLU A 47 -3.61 12.36 13.34
CA GLU A 47 -3.94 13.49 12.46
C GLU A 47 -5.34 13.23 11.86
N ASP A 48 -6.31 14.04 12.28
CA ASP A 48 -7.74 13.87 12.03
C ASP A 48 -8.14 13.28 10.65
N PHE A 49 -9.11 12.37 10.74
CA PHE A 49 -9.75 11.60 9.68
C PHE A 49 -10.29 12.48 8.52
N ASP A 50 -9.43 12.87 7.58
CA ASP A 50 -9.90 13.40 6.30
C ASP A 50 -10.36 12.22 5.42
N ASP A 51 -11.68 12.02 5.36
CA ASP A 51 -12.43 10.95 4.66
C ASP A 51 -12.29 11.00 3.10
N GLY A 52 -11.29 11.72 2.59
CA GLY A 52 -10.99 11.91 1.18
C GLY A 52 -9.79 11.12 0.64
N GLY A 53 -9.00 10.47 1.51
CA GLY A 53 -7.74 9.81 1.16
C GLY A 53 -7.85 8.38 0.61
N ILE A 54 -6.76 7.90 -0.03
CA ILE A 54 -6.61 6.50 -0.45
C ILE A 54 -6.73 5.58 0.77
N LYS A 55 -7.48 4.47 0.67
CA LYS A 55 -7.58 3.51 1.77
C LYS A 55 -6.19 2.98 2.15
N ALA A 56 -5.89 2.91 3.45
CA ALA A 56 -4.58 2.44 3.96
C ALA A 56 -4.10 1.11 3.35
N VAL A 57 -5.02 0.18 3.03
CA VAL A 57 -4.70 -1.09 2.36
C VAL A 57 -4.20 -0.89 0.94
N MET A 58 -4.87 -0.02 0.16
CA MET A 58 -4.48 0.28 -1.22
C MET A 58 -3.10 0.94 -1.27
N GLN A 59 -2.86 1.89 -0.38
CA GLN A 59 -1.57 2.56 -0.32
C GLN A 59 -0.48 1.63 0.26
N ALA A 60 -0.82 0.65 1.12
CA ALA A 60 0.15 -0.37 1.56
C ALA A 60 0.57 -1.29 0.39
N ILE A 61 -0.37 -1.64 -0.49
CA ILE A 61 -0.09 -2.38 -1.72
C ILE A 61 0.85 -1.58 -2.64
N LEU A 62 0.60 -0.28 -2.83
CA LEU A 62 1.44 0.59 -3.66
C LEU A 62 2.87 0.66 -3.10
N GLU A 63 3.05 1.03 -1.83
CA GLU A 63 4.38 1.14 -1.22
C GLU A 63 5.15 -0.19 -1.23
N MET A 64 4.48 -1.29 -0.85
CA MET A 64 5.12 -2.61 -0.85
C MET A 64 5.53 -3.04 -2.26
N SER A 65 4.74 -2.71 -3.27
CA SER A 65 5.07 -3.01 -4.67
C SER A 65 6.19 -2.11 -5.18
N ASP A 66 6.21 -0.83 -4.81
CA ASP A 66 7.29 0.10 -5.18
C ASP A 66 8.63 -0.36 -4.57
N GLU A 67 8.64 -0.77 -3.29
CA GLU A 67 9.80 -1.36 -2.60
C GLU A 67 10.35 -2.62 -3.32
N LEU A 68 9.47 -3.44 -3.92
CA LEU A 68 9.91 -4.59 -4.72
C LEU A 68 10.55 -4.17 -6.05
N THR A 69 10.05 -3.11 -6.68
CA THR A 69 10.54 -2.64 -7.98
C THR A 69 11.77 -1.72 -7.89
N GLN A 70 12.00 -1.11 -6.73
CA GLN A 70 13.13 -0.21 -6.46
C GLN A 70 13.73 -0.57 -5.10
N PRO A 71 14.50 -1.68 -5.03
CA PRO A 71 14.97 -2.20 -3.75
C PRO A 71 15.88 -1.23 -2.98
N GLU A 72 16.58 -0.28 -3.62
CA GLU A 72 17.32 0.80 -2.93
C GLU A 72 17.77 1.88 -3.93
N ILE A 73 17.46 3.17 -3.67
CA ILE A 73 18.44 4.26 -3.88
C ILE A 73 19.04 4.52 -2.49
N ILE A 74 19.80 3.56 -1.98
CA ILE A 74 20.77 3.84 -0.92
C ILE A 74 22.10 3.87 -1.66
N GLY A 75 22.44 5.06 -2.18
CA GLY A 75 23.79 5.37 -2.60
C GLY A 75 24.70 5.41 -1.38
N GLU A 76 25.94 4.95 -1.56
CA GLU A 76 27.03 5.10 -0.60
C GLU A 76 27.26 6.55 -0.15
#